data_AF-A0A8J5ZHM3-F1
#
_entry.id   AF-A0A8J5ZHM3-F1
#
_cell.length_a   1.000
_cell.length_b   1.000
_cell.length_c   1.000
_cell.angle_alpha   90.00
_cell.angle_beta   90.00
_cell.angle_gamma   90.00
#
_symmetry.space_group_name_H-M   'P 1'
#
loop_
_entity.id
_entity.type
_entity.pdbx_description
1 polymer ?
#
loop_
_entity_poly.entity_id
_entity_poly.type
_entity_poly.pdbx_seq_one_letter_code
_entity_poly.pdbx_strand_id
1 'polypeptide(L)'
;MFVCLFFQFTKAPEKTPQSLYRKEYVPFPGHQPDQISRWYGKKRVEGLPYKHLITHHQEPSRRYLVSTYDDHFNRHNYNPGLPSRRTWSRHKLLWLPEKADFPLLGPPTNYGFYEQLKQRWLAPPQGLRESIYTSSYPRHPLSAMSQREHAIPVPPPRLSPVPRF
;
A
#
# COMPACT_ATOMS: atom_id res chain seq x y z
N MET A 1 10.10 -16.39 73.96
CA MET A 1 9.31 -15.51 73.06
C MET A 1 10.28 -14.95 72.02
N PHE A 2 10.25 -15.47 70.79
CA PHE A 2 11.06 -14.94 69.69
C PHE A 2 10.25 -13.85 68.97
N VAL A 3 10.76 -12.64 68.93
CA VAL A 3 10.16 -11.53 68.17
C VAL A 3 10.74 -11.59 66.76
N CYS A 4 9.96 -12.07 65.79
CA CYS A 4 10.30 -11.91 64.37
C CYS A 4 10.07 -10.45 63.97
N LEU A 5 11.15 -9.72 63.75
CA LEU A 5 11.11 -8.44 63.05
C LEU A 5 11.01 -8.71 61.55
N PHE A 6 9.81 -8.57 60.99
CA PHE A 6 9.63 -8.51 59.54
C PHE A 6 10.11 -7.15 59.04
N PHE A 7 11.25 -7.12 58.35
CA PHE A 7 11.63 -5.97 57.55
C PHE A 7 10.88 -6.01 56.22
N GLN A 8 10.06 -4.99 55.95
CA GLN A 8 9.42 -4.80 54.67
C GLN A 8 10.28 -3.83 53.84
N PHE A 9 10.87 -4.32 52.75
CA PHE A 9 11.67 -3.50 51.84
C PHE A 9 10.73 -2.65 50.98
N THR A 10 10.57 -1.37 51.31
CA THR A 10 9.81 -0.43 50.48
C THR A 10 10.74 0.10 49.37
N LYS A 11 10.44 -0.30 48.13
CA LYS A 11 11.13 0.22 46.94
C LYS A 11 10.78 1.70 46.82
N ALA A 12 11.75 2.59 47.05
CA ALA A 12 11.55 4.01 46.80
C ALA A 12 11.13 4.21 45.33
N PRO A 13 10.21 5.15 45.01
CA PRO A 13 9.87 5.49 43.65
C PRO A 13 11.01 6.28 43.04
N GLU A 14 12.15 5.62 42.78
CA GLU A 14 13.24 6.21 42.04
C GLU A 14 12.74 6.52 40.63
N LYS A 15 12.79 7.80 40.27
CA LYS A 15 12.67 8.24 38.88
C LYS A 15 13.63 7.39 38.05
N THR A 16 13.12 6.82 36.97
CA THR A 16 13.89 5.95 36.06
C THR A 16 15.27 6.57 35.77
N PRO A 17 16.37 5.80 35.91
CA PRO A 17 17.70 6.34 35.71
C PRO A 17 17.81 6.86 34.27
N GLN A 18 17.93 8.18 34.14
CA GLN A 18 18.15 8.83 32.86
C GLN A 18 19.64 8.88 32.57
N SER A 19 20.01 8.64 31.30
CA SER A 19 21.39 8.78 30.84
C SER A 19 21.91 10.19 31.12
N LEU A 20 23.22 10.32 31.39
CA LEU A 20 23.89 11.60 31.61
C LEU A 20 23.60 12.58 30.46
N TYR A 21 23.64 12.07 29.22
CA TYR A 21 23.28 12.82 28.01
C TYR A 21 21.91 13.49 28.09
N ARG A 22 20.88 12.80 28.62
CA ARG A 22 19.53 13.37 28.71
C ARG A 22 19.40 14.43 29.80
N LYS A 23 20.23 14.36 30.85
CA LYS A 23 20.27 15.35 31.93
C LYS A 23 20.97 16.65 31.50
N GLU A 24 21.99 16.53 30.67
CA GLU A 24 22.80 17.66 30.19
C GLU A 24 22.22 18.32 28.92
N TYR A 25 21.41 17.57 28.15
CA TYR A 25 20.79 18.10 26.94
C TYR A 25 19.75 19.18 27.26
N VAL A 26 20.04 20.43 26.88
CA VAL A 26 19.10 21.55 26.92
C VAL A 26 18.42 21.66 25.54
N PRO A 27 17.13 21.27 25.41
CA PRO A 27 16.42 21.49 24.16
C PRO A 27 16.25 22.99 23.93
N PHE A 28 16.60 23.48 22.73
CA PHE A 28 16.28 24.85 22.31
C PHE A 28 14.95 24.84 21.54
N PRO A 29 13.81 25.12 22.20
CA PRO A 29 12.51 25.11 21.53
C PRO A 29 12.49 26.23 20.48
N GLY A 30 12.22 25.87 19.22
CA GLY A 30 12.16 26.82 18.10
C GLY A 30 13.46 26.99 17.32
N HIS A 31 14.57 26.40 17.76
CA HIS A 31 15.80 26.36 16.95
C HIS A 31 15.65 25.36 15.80
N GLN A 32 15.13 25.82 14.66
CA GLN A 32 15.23 25.11 13.40
C GLN A 32 16.64 25.33 12.85
N PRO A 33 17.37 24.26 12.45
CA PRO A 33 18.63 24.45 11.74
C PRO A 33 18.39 25.33 10.50
N ASP A 34 19.27 26.30 10.28
CA ASP A 34 19.15 27.28 9.20
C ASP A 34 18.87 26.60 7.85
N GLN A 35 17.82 27.06 7.19
CA GLN A 35 17.33 26.50 5.93
C GLN A 35 18.39 26.61 4.83
N ILE A 36 19.21 27.67 4.85
CA ILE A 36 20.29 27.90 3.89
C ILE A 36 21.39 26.86 4.09
N SER A 37 21.87 26.72 5.33
CA SER A 37 22.84 25.69 5.72
C SER A 37 22.39 24.28 5.34
N ARG A 38 21.10 23.96 5.55
CA ARG A 38 20.51 22.66 5.18
C ARG A 38 20.45 22.47 3.66
N TRP A 39 20.10 23.51 2.91
CA TRP A 39 20.03 23.48 1.45
C TRP A 39 21.42 23.29 0.83
N TYR A 40 22.43 24.02 1.29
CA TYR A 40 23.81 23.86 0.83
C TYR A 40 24.38 22.47 1.14
N GLY A 41 24.13 21.95 2.35
CA GLY A 41 24.51 20.58 2.71
C GLY A 41 23.88 19.55 1.77
N LYS A 42 22.57 19.67 1.50
CA LYS A 42 21.86 18.78 0.58
C LYS A 42 22.40 18.88 -0.85
N LYS A 43 22.62 20.09 -1.37
CA LYS A 43 23.17 20.31 -2.71
C LYS A 43 24.59 19.76 -2.90
N ARG A 44 25.43 19.81 -1.85
CA ARG A 44 26.78 19.23 -1.91
C ARG A 44 26.77 17.70 -1.95
N VAL A 45 25.74 17.07 -1.39
CA VAL A 45 25.53 15.61 -1.42
C VAL A 45 24.78 15.17 -2.68
N GLU A 46 23.97 16.04 -3.27
CA GLU A 46 23.33 15.82 -4.57
C GLU A 46 24.41 15.77 -5.67
N GLY A 47 24.93 14.57 -5.92
CA GLY A 47 25.90 14.29 -6.98
C GLY A 47 25.30 14.38 -8.39
N LEU A 48 26.01 13.81 -9.37
CA LEU A 48 25.55 13.84 -10.76
C LEU A 48 24.18 13.17 -10.90
N PRO A 49 23.19 13.80 -11.57
CA PRO A 49 21.88 13.19 -11.75
C PRO A 49 22.00 11.88 -12.51
N TYR A 50 21.35 10.83 -11.99
CA TYR A 50 21.33 9.46 -12.53
C TYR A 50 21.07 9.40 -14.04
N LYS A 51 20.24 10.32 -14.57
CA LYS A 51 19.96 10.44 -16.00
C LYS A 51 21.25 10.51 -16.83
N HIS A 52 22.21 11.34 -16.45
CA HIS A 52 23.46 11.50 -17.20
C HIS A 52 24.40 10.29 -17.12
N LEU A 53 24.22 9.41 -16.13
CA LEU A 53 25.06 8.22 -15.98
C LEU A 53 24.58 7.06 -16.84
N ILE A 54 23.26 6.93 -17.03
CA ILE A 54 22.66 5.70 -17.54
C ILE A 54 21.85 5.91 -18.82
N THR A 55 21.41 7.14 -19.14
CA THR A 55 20.68 7.36 -20.38
C THR A 55 21.64 7.47 -21.56
N HIS A 56 21.59 6.50 -22.44
CA HIS A 56 22.21 6.55 -23.76
C HIS A 56 21.44 7.56 -24.63
N HIS A 57 22.10 8.41 -25.42
CA HIS A 57 21.45 9.26 -26.45
C HIS A 57 20.24 10.13 -26.05
N GLN A 58 20.21 10.68 -24.82
CA GLN A 58 19.12 11.56 -24.36
C GLN A 58 17.71 10.92 -24.47
N GLU A 59 17.61 9.61 -24.23
CA GLU A 59 16.29 8.96 -24.30
C GLU A 59 15.32 9.54 -23.25
N PRO A 60 14.06 9.83 -23.62
CA PRO A 60 13.05 10.20 -22.64
C PRO A 60 12.85 9.05 -21.64
N SER A 61 12.74 9.43 -20.36
CA SER A 61 12.62 8.48 -19.24
C SER A 61 11.43 7.50 -19.35
N ARG A 62 10.40 7.86 -20.12
CA ARG A 62 9.23 7.02 -20.37
C ARG A 62 8.98 6.98 -21.87
N ARG A 63 9.29 5.85 -22.50
CA ARG A 63 8.82 5.49 -23.84
C ARG A 63 7.77 4.41 -23.67
N TYR A 64 6.59 4.60 -24.23
CA TYR A 64 5.56 3.57 -24.31
C TYR A 64 5.95 2.57 -25.40
N LEU A 65 6.95 1.74 -25.08
CA LEU A 65 7.44 0.70 -25.98
C LEU A 65 6.44 -0.44 -26.00
N VAL A 66 6.02 -0.80 -27.21
CA VAL A 66 5.16 -1.97 -27.43
C VAL A 66 6.05 -3.20 -27.49
N SER A 67 5.71 -4.22 -26.69
CA SER A 67 6.44 -5.49 -26.72
C SER A 67 6.17 -6.24 -28.03
N THR A 68 7.11 -7.08 -28.46
CA THR A 68 6.94 -7.93 -29.66
C THR A 68 5.75 -8.87 -29.53
N TYR A 69 5.47 -9.34 -28.31
CA TYR A 69 4.27 -10.12 -27.99
C TYR A 69 3.01 -9.30 -28.27
N ASP A 70 2.90 -8.12 -27.68
CA ASP A 70 1.71 -7.27 -27.80
C ASP A 70 1.42 -6.89 -29.25
N ASP A 71 2.46 -6.51 -30.00
CA ASP A 71 2.38 -6.20 -31.44
C ASP A 71 1.89 -7.39 -32.29
N HIS A 72 2.34 -8.61 -31.97
CA HIS A 72 1.89 -9.81 -32.67
C HIS A 72 0.41 -10.13 -32.40
N PHE A 73 -0.04 -10.02 -31.14
CA PHE A 73 -1.41 -10.37 -30.75
C PHE A 73 -2.42 -9.29 -31.12
N ASN A 74 -2.09 -8.01 -30.90
CA ASN A 74 -2.94 -6.87 -31.25
C ASN A 74 -2.88 -6.51 -32.73
N ARG A 75 -2.03 -7.21 -33.51
CA ARG A 75 -1.83 -7.00 -34.94
C ARG A 75 -1.58 -5.53 -35.25
N HIS A 76 -0.66 -4.91 -34.51
CA HIS A 76 -0.39 -3.50 -34.69
C HIS A 76 0.05 -3.17 -36.14
N ASN A 77 0.52 -4.17 -36.91
CA ASN A 77 0.65 -4.31 -38.39
C ASN A 77 1.34 -3.16 -39.16
N TYR A 78 1.47 -1.98 -38.57
CA TYR A 78 1.98 -0.75 -39.13
C TYR A 78 3.11 -0.27 -38.22
N ASN A 79 4.35 -0.45 -38.65
CA ASN A 79 5.52 0.14 -38.00
C ASN A 79 6.02 1.33 -38.84
N PRO A 80 5.67 2.57 -38.50
CA PRO A 80 6.15 3.75 -39.22
C PRO A 80 7.66 3.98 -39.00
N GLY A 81 8.28 3.32 -38.02
CA GLY A 81 9.69 3.43 -37.70
C GLY A 81 10.61 2.66 -38.64
N LEU A 82 10.08 1.75 -39.47
CA LEU A 82 10.90 1.08 -40.49
C LEU A 82 10.91 1.89 -41.78
N PRO A 83 12.09 2.18 -42.36
CA PRO A 83 12.15 2.75 -43.70
C PRO A 83 11.44 1.82 -44.69
N SER A 84 10.63 2.39 -45.57
CA SER A 84 9.83 1.63 -46.56
C SER A 84 10.69 0.75 -47.48
N ARG A 85 11.98 1.04 -47.60
CA ARG A 85 12.96 0.21 -48.31
C ARG A 85 13.94 -0.41 -47.31
N ARG A 86 13.84 -1.72 -47.14
CA ARG A 86 14.88 -2.53 -46.48
C ARG A 86 16.01 -2.82 -47.45
N THR A 87 17.23 -2.89 -46.93
CA THR A 87 18.45 -3.24 -47.69
C THR A 87 18.97 -4.61 -47.27
N TRP A 88 19.37 -5.44 -48.23
CA TRP A 88 20.00 -6.73 -47.94
C TRP A 88 21.43 -6.51 -47.45
N SER A 89 21.71 -6.90 -46.20
CA SER A 89 23.06 -6.83 -45.64
C SER A 89 23.78 -8.15 -45.89
N ARG A 90 24.83 -8.12 -46.73
CA ARG A 90 25.66 -9.31 -47.00
C ARG A 90 26.43 -9.79 -45.77
N HIS A 91 26.79 -8.88 -44.87
CA HIS A 91 27.56 -9.22 -43.65
C HIS A 91 26.72 -9.95 -42.61
N LYS A 92 25.46 -9.51 -42.43
CA LYS A 92 24.53 -10.11 -41.47
C LYS A 92 23.66 -11.20 -42.10
N LEU A 93 23.65 -11.31 -43.43
CA LEU A 93 22.79 -12.21 -44.22
C LEU A 93 21.29 -12.01 -43.92
N LEU A 94 20.89 -10.76 -43.69
CA LEU A 94 19.56 -10.37 -43.22
C LEU A 94 19.12 -9.07 -43.90
N TRP A 95 17.79 -8.87 -44.01
CA TRP A 95 17.21 -7.61 -44.44
C TRP A 95 17.24 -6.59 -43.29
N LEU A 96 18.00 -5.52 -43.46
CA LEU A 96 18.09 -4.42 -42.50
C LEU A 96 17.28 -3.20 -42.95
N PRO A 97 16.82 -2.36 -42.02
CA PRO A 97 16.79 -2.64 -40.58
C PRO A 97 15.73 -3.68 -40.22
N GLU A 98 15.99 -4.41 -39.14
CA GLU A 98 15.04 -5.35 -38.59
C GLU A 98 13.94 -4.61 -37.82
N LYS A 99 12.81 -5.29 -37.64
CA LYS A 99 11.70 -4.77 -36.85
C LYS A 99 12.11 -4.46 -35.39
N ALA A 100 13.08 -5.19 -34.85
CA ALA A 100 13.58 -4.99 -33.49
C ALA A 100 14.49 -3.76 -33.35
N ASP A 101 15.15 -3.32 -34.44
CA ASP A 101 16.02 -2.14 -34.41
C ASP A 101 15.21 -0.85 -34.17
N PHE A 102 13.93 -0.86 -34.56
CA PHE A 102 13.01 0.27 -34.43
C PHE A 102 11.75 -0.17 -33.68
N PRO A 103 11.79 -0.18 -32.33
CA PRO A 103 10.66 -0.59 -31.53
C PRO A 103 9.46 0.32 -31.76
N LEU A 104 8.28 -0.28 -31.75
CA LEU A 104 7.03 0.44 -31.90
C LEU A 104 6.77 1.33 -30.68
N LEU A 105 6.46 2.59 -30.95
CA LEU A 105 5.94 3.52 -29.96
C LEU A 105 4.42 3.58 -30.14
N GLY A 106 3.70 3.20 -29.10
CA GLY A 106 2.25 3.19 -29.12
C GLY A 106 1.68 3.56 -27.75
N PRO A 107 0.48 4.14 -27.68
CA PRO A 107 -0.20 4.26 -26.40
C PRO A 107 -0.40 2.87 -25.80
N PRO A 108 -0.30 2.72 -24.48
CA PRO A 108 -0.41 1.42 -23.86
C PRO A 108 -1.82 0.85 -24.05
N THR A 109 -1.88 -0.34 -24.64
CA THR A 109 -3.05 -1.20 -24.90
C THR A 109 -3.57 -1.84 -23.60
N ASN A 110 -3.66 -1.06 -22.52
CA ASN A 110 -3.96 -1.53 -21.17
C ASN A 110 -5.38 -2.12 -21.00
N TYR A 111 -6.19 -2.29 -22.06
CA TYR A 111 -7.57 -2.79 -22.04
C TYR A 111 -8.43 -2.24 -20.88
N GLY A 112 -8.28 -0.97 -20.54
CA GLY A 112 -8.98 -0.32 -19.41
C GLY A 112 -8.45 -0.68 -18.01
N PHE A 113 -7.44 -1.55 -17.87
CA PHE A 113 -6.83 -1.92 -16.58
C PHE A 113 -6.28 -0.70 -15.82
N TYR A 114 -5.67 0.24 -16.54
CA TYR A 114 -5.19 1.50 -15.95
C TYR A 114 -6.34 2.32 -15.36
N GLU A 115 -7.48 2.38 -16.05
CA GLU A 115 -8.66 3.10 -15.58
C GLU A 115 -9.24 2.44 -14.32
N GLN A 116 -9.31 1.10 -14.30
CA GLN A 116 -9.73 0.34 -13.13
C GLN A 116 -8.81 0.57 -11.93
N LEU A 117 -7.48 0.55 -12.12
CA LEU A 117 -6.53 0.85 -11.06
C LEU A 117 -6.66 2.29 -10.56
N LYS A 118 -6.81 3.25 -11.48
CA LYS A 118 -7.02 4.65 -11.13
C LYS A 118 -8.27 4.82 -10.29
N GLN A 119 -9.37 4.15 -10.65
CA GLN A 119 -10.60 4.13 -9.86
C GLN A 119 -10.37 3.54 -8.45
N ARG A 120 -9.63 2.43 -8.35
CA ARG A 120 -9.28 1.82 -7.06
C ARG A 120 -8.42 2.73 -6.17
N TRP A 121 -7.48 3.47 -6.74
CA TRP A 121 -6.64 4.41 -5.98
C TRP A 121 -7.39 5.66 -5.52
N LEU A 122 -8.35 6.11 -6.31
CA LEU A 122 -9.21 7.25 -5.96
C LEU A 122 -10.33 6.86 -5.00
N ALA A 123 -10.67 5.57 -4.93
CA ALA A 123 -11.64 5.08 -3.97
C ALA A 123 -11.11 5.36 -2.55
N PRO A 124 -11.89 6.05 -1.69
CA PRO A 124 -11.50 6.23 -0.30
C PRO A 124 -11.33 4.84 0.35
N PRO A 125 -10.42 4.70 1.32
CA PRO A 125 -10.30 3.45 2.05
C PRO A 125 -11.68 3.05 2.57
N GLN A 126 -12.13 1.85 2.22
CA GLN A 126 -13.34 1.27 2.80
C GLN A 126 -13.22 1.38 4.33
N GLY A 127 -14.32 1.80 4.97
CA GLY A 127 -14.33 2.40 6.30
C GLY A 127 -13.56 1.64 7.39
N LEU A 128 -13.28 2.38 8.47
CA LEU A 128 -12.80 1.93 9.78
C LEU A 128 -12.44 0.44 9.90
N ARG A 129 -11.17 0.11 9.61
CA ARG A 129 -10.45 -1.07 10.13
C ARG A 129 -11.29 -2.36 10.17
N GLU A 130 -11.94 -2.69 9.07
CA GLU A 130 -12.52 -4.02 8.93
C GLU A 130 -11.37 -5.00 8.74
N SER A 131 -11.18 -5.90 9.70
CA SER A 131 -10.26 -7.02 9.52
C SER A 131 -10.66 -7.82 8.27
N ILE A 132 -9.69 -8.47 7.60
CA ILE A 132 -9.96 -9.31 6.43
C ILE A 132 -11.12 -10.28 6.72
N TYR A 133 -11.12 -10.88 7.92
CA TYR A 133 -12.18 -11.77 8.39
C TYR A 133 -13.57 -11.13 8.37
N THR A 134 -13.71 -9.89 8.86
CA THR A 134 -14.99 -9.16 8.88
C THR A 134 -15.49 -8.85 7.47
N SER A 135 -14.59 -8.50 6.55
CA SER A 135 -14.94 -8.22 5.15
C SER A 135 -15.32 -9.47 4.35
N SER A 136 -14.66 -10.61 4.62
CA SER A 136 -14.92 -11.88 3.93
C SER A 136 -16.19 -12.58 4.41
N TYR A 137 -16.60 -12.36 5.66
CA TYR A 137 -17.79 -12.98 6.26
C TYR A 137 -18.81 -11.91 6.67
N PRO A 138 -19.61 -11.38 5.72
CA PRO A 138 -20.69 -10.45 6.07
C PRO A 138 -21.69 -11.15 6.99
N ARG A 139 -22.18 -10.44 8.01
CA ARG A 139 -23.22 -10.98 8.88
C ARG A 139 -24.47 -11.27 8.05
N HIS A 140 -24.92 -12.52 8.08
CA HIS A 140 -26.19 -12.92 7.47
C HIS A 140 -27.36 -12.15 8.12
N PRO A 141 -28.43 -11.87 7.36
CA PRO A 141 -29.62 -11.23 7.92
C PRO A 141 -30.19 -12.08 9.06
N LEU A 142 -30.74 -11.43 10.08
CA LEU A 142 -31.30 -12.12 11.25
C LEU A 142 -32.42 -13.11 10.89
N SER A 143 -33.07 -12.92 9.74
CA SER A 143 -34.08 -13.85 9.18
C SER A 143 -33.50 -15.19 8.74
N ALA A 144 -32.20 -15.26 8.43
CA ALA A 144 -31.52 -16.52 8.12
C ALA A 144 -31.08 -17.27 9.38
N MET A 145 -31.15 -16.63 10.55
CA MET A 145 -30.87 -17.30 11.83
C MET A 145 -32.14 -17.96 12.36
N SER A 146 -32.02 -19.22 12.78
CA SER A 146 -33.10 -19.93 13.47
C SER A 146 -33.48 -19.16 14.74
N GLN A 147 -34.76 -18.75 14.81
CA GLN A 147 -35.30 -18.16 16.04
C GLN A 147 -35.46 -19.27 17.07
N ARG A 148 -34.79 -19.13 18.22
CA ARG A 148 -35.07 -19.99 19.37
C ARG A 148 -36.38 -19.52 20.00
N GLU A 149 -37.45 -20.26 19.76
CA GLU A 149 -38.67 -20.14 20.53
C GLU A 149 -38.46 -20.80 21.90
N HIS A 150 -38.49 -19.99 22.96
CA HIS A 150 -38.50 -20.50 24.33
C HIS A 150 -39.95 -20.63 24.78
N ALA A 151 -40.30 -21.76 25.39
CA ALA A 151 -41.62 -21.92 26.01
C ALA A 151 -41.76 -20.87 27.13
N ILE A 152 -42.66 -19.91 26.93
CA ILE A 152 -43.07 -18.98 27.98
C ILE A 152 -43.92 -19.79 28.95
N PRO A 153 -43.52 -19.96 30.22
CA PRO A 153 -44.34 -20.69 31.18
C PRO A 153 -45.64 -19.92 31.39
N VAL A 154 -46.75 -20.48 30.90
CA VAL A 154 -48.09 -19.95 31.17
C VAL A 154 -48.43 -20.28 32.63
N PRO A 155 -48.67 -19.28 33.50
CA PRO A 155 -49.08 -19.56 34.87
C PRO A 155 -50.45 -20.26 34.84
N PRO A 156 -50.66 -21.30 35.67
CA PRO A 156 -51.92 -22.03 35.68
C PRO A 156 -53.09 -21.10 36.05
N PRO A 157 -54.26 -21.26 35.41
CA PRO A 157 -55.43 -20.45 35.74
C PRO A 157 -55.80 -20.67 37.21
N ARG A 158 -55.94 -19.57 37.96
CA ARG A 158 -56.32 -19.63 39.38
C ARG A 158 -57.75 -20.18 39.47
N LEU A 159 -57.93 -21.31 40.13
CA LEU A 159 -59.25 -21.82 40.49
C LEU A 159 -59.94 -20.78 41.38
N SER A 160 -61.06 -20.23 40.91
CA SER A 160 -61.90 -19.34 41.70
C SER A 160 -62.49 -20.11 42.89
N PRO A 161 -62.54 -19.52 44.10
CA PRO A 161 -63.10 -20.21 45.26
C PRO A 161 -64.60 -20.44 45.08
N VAL A 162 -65.05 -21.65 45.43
CA VAL A 162 -66.45 -22.06 45.44
C VAL A 162 -67.23 -21.24 46.48
N PRO A 163 -68.42 -20.70 46.18
CA PRO A 163 -69.22 -19.98 47.15
C PRO A 163 -69.72 -20.96 48.21
N ARG A 164 -69.49 -20.66 49.49
CA ARG A 164 -70.12 -21.36 50.61
C ARG A 164 -71.50 -20.76 50.82
N PHE A 165 -72.53 -21.59 50.79
CA PHE A 165 -73.81 -21.35 51.46
C PHE A 165 -73.83 -22.17 52.75
#